data_AF-A0A800ET89-F1
#
_entry.id   AF-A0A800ET89-F1
#
_cell.length_a   1.000
_cell.length_b   1.000
_cell.length_c   1.000
_cell.angle_alpha   90.00
_cell.angle_beta   90.00
_cell.angle_gamma   90.00
#
_symmetry.space_group_name_H-M   'P 1'
#
loop_
_entity.id
_entity.type
_entity.pdbx_description
1 polymer ?
#
loop_
_entity_poly.entity_id
_entity_poly.type
_entity_poly.pdbx_seq_one_letter_code
_entity_poly.pdbx_strand_id
1 'polypeptide(L)'
;MMFRKPPTGFVGALVGHLAAFAVMALLIAPFDASAQVRPSDEADALEIQGPPPPIAPAVINRDATGNATVRAVRLTEPIDIDGDLDESFYTTIPSITDFVQSLPIEGGVPTERTEVWITYDDANIYVSARVWDSAPESEWVANEMRRDTNQLRQNDTFGVVFDTYYDRRNGLGFYTNPLGALAEFQLTNEGSPNSDWNPIWDVRTGRFDGGWTVEMEIPFKSLRYRPGRQQVWGLQLRRAVRRKNEWNYLTALPQSVVGAGSSGVFRVSMAGTLVGLEAPPASRASNLEAPPLSGKPGKESGSAFRQAEIWRSNRTPSADFSRGASMRPASRTTGMPTLAWTSNTESRRTSRRISRSIPTSRRSKWTSSK
;
A
#
# COMPACT_ATOMS: atom_id res chain seq x y z
N MET A 1 -115.09 -30.58 30.46
CA MET A 1 -114.96 -30.59 31.93
C MET A 1 -113.81 -31.53 32.31
N MET A 2 -113.07 -31.13 33.32
CA MET A 2 -111.83 -31.68 33.92
C MET A 2 -111.60 -33.22 34.03
N PHE A 3 -110.29 -33.57 34.01
CA PHE A 3 -109.50 -34.48 34.88
C PHE A 3 -109.47 -36.01 34.64
N ARG A 4 -108.27 -36.55 34.28
CA ARG A 4 -107.24 -37.32 35.08
C ARG A 4 -107.63 -38.79 35.34
N LYS A 5 -106.79 -39.85 35.22
CA LYS A 5 -105.32 -40.10 35.23
C LYS A 5 -105.01 -41.54 34.65
N PRO A 6 -103.73 -41.94 34.45
CA PRO A 6 -103.24 -43.05 33.58
C PRO A 6 -102.72 -44.29 34.38
N PRO A 7 -101.96 -45.28 33.79
CA PRO A 7 -100.52 -45.12 33.55
C PRO A 7 -99.92 -45.81 32.29
N THR A 8 -98.65 -45.46 32.08
CA THR A 8 -97.69 -45.72 30.99
C THR A 8 -97.05 -47.10 30.95
N GLY A 9 -96.72 -47.55 29.72
CA GLY A 9 -95.67 -48.53 29.39
C GLY A 9 -95.45 -48.55 27.88
N PHE A 10 -94.32 -48.03 27.39
CA PHE A 10 -94.05 -47.80 25.97
C PHE A 10 -93.20 -48.94 25.37
N VAL A 11 -93.58 -49.35 24.15
CA VAL A 11 -92.96 -50.36 23.28
C VAL A 11 -92.06 -49.67 22.26
N GLY A 12 -90.99 -50.30 21.79
CA GLY A 12 -90.27 -49.82 20.61
C GLY A 12 -89.12 -50.73 20.19
N ALA A 13 -89.30 -51.41 19.05
CA ALA A 13 -88.32 -52.25 18.38
C ALA A 13 -87.84 -51.61 17.06
N LEU A 14 -86.55 -51.84 16.77
CA LEU A 14 -85.90 -52.13 15.49
C LEU A 14 -85.84 -51.12 14.30
N VAL A 15 -84.61 -51.06 13.76
CA VAL A 15 -84.11 -50.77 12.38
C VAL A 15 -83.71 -49.32 12.03
N GLY A 16 -82.47 -49.17 11.52
CA GLY A 16 -82.11 -48.14 10.53
C GLY A 16 -80.73 -47.50 10.68
N HIS A 17 -79.93 -47.52 9.60
CA HIS A 17 -78.57 -46.95 9.48
C HIS A 17 -78.46 -45.45 9.81
N LEU A 18 -77.26 -45.00 10.24
CA LEU A 18 -76.68 -43.70 9.83
C LEU A 18 -75.17 -43.62 10.12
N ALA A 19 -74.45 -43.08 9.15
CA ALA A 19 -73.01 -42.86 9.12
C ALA A 19 -72.55 -41.77 10.10
N ALA A 20 -71.32 -41.88 10.60
CA ALA A 20 -70.62 -40.78 11.27
C ALA A 20 -69.17 -40.69 10.74
N PHE A 21 -68.92 -39.62 9.98
CA PHE A 21 -67.60 -39.12 9.60
C PHE A 21 -66.92 -38.50 10.82
N ALA A 22 -65.70 -38.92 11.14
CA ALA A 22 -64.84 -38.22 12.10
C ALA A 22 -64.03 -37.15 11.37
N VAL A 23 -64.28 -35.87 11.69
CA VAL A 23 -63.47 -34.74 11.25
C VAL A 23 -62.28 -34.61 12.21
N MET A 24 -61.07 -34.84 11.69
CA MET A 24 -59.82 -34.59 12.40
C MET A 24 -59.41 -33.13 12.14
N ALA A 25 -59.51 -32.28 13.16
CA ALA A 25 -59.04 -30.90 13.08
C ALA A 25 -57.51 -30.86 13.19
N LEU A 26 -56.84 -30.42 12.13
CA LEU A 26 -55.40 -30.18 12.10
C LEU A 26 -55.12 -28.78 12.66
N LEU A 27 -54.52 -28.71 13.85
CA LEU A 27 -53.99 -27.47 14.43
C LEU A 27 -52.72 -27.07 13.67
N ILE A 28 -52.80 -26.00 12.87
CA ILE A 28 -51.62 -25.36 12.26
C ILE A 28 -51.07 -24.38 13.29
N ALA A 29 -49.94 -24.71 13.91
CA ALA A 29 -49.17 -23.75 14.69
C ALA A 29 -48.44 -22.77 13.75
N PRO A 30 -48.33 -21.48 14.09
CA PRO A 30 -47.51 -20.56 13.31
C PRO A 30 -46.03 -20.94 13.49
N PHE A 31 -45.35 -21.19 12.36
CA PHE A 31 -43.89 -21.24 12.32
C PHE A 31 -43.38 -19.82 12.60
N ASP A 32 -42.81 -19.60 13.79
CA ASP A 32 -41.94 -18.45 14.00
C ASP A 32 -40.71 -18.63 13.12
N ALA A 33 -40.64 -17.84 12.05
CA ALA A 33 -39.48 -17.77 11.18
C ALA A 33 -38.36 -16.98 11.88
N SER A 34 -37.74 -17.58 12.91
CA SER A 34 -36.37 -17.17 13.23
C SER A 34 -35.51 -17.61 12.05
N ALA A 35 -34.98 -16.65 11.29
CA ALA A 35 -34.00 -16.92 10.25
C ALA A 35 -32.80 -17.64 10.88
N GLN A 36 -32.75 -18.96 10.76
CA GLN A 36 -31.54 -19.72 11.02
C GLN A 36 -30.56 -19.35 9.91
N VAL A 37 -29.59 -18.51 10.25
CA VAL A 37 -28.38 -18.31 9.45
C VAL A 37 -27.80 -19.70 9.19
N ARG A 38 -27.63 -20.05 7.91
CA ARG A 38 -27.13 -21.38 7.54
C ARG A 38 -25.69 -21.50 8.03
N PRO A 39 -25.26 -22.65 8.61
CA PRO A 39 -23.87 -22.86 9.04
C PRO A 39 -22.82 -22.73 7.93
N SER A 40 -23.24 -22.65 6.66
CA SER A 40 -22.37 -22.43 5.51
C SER A 40 -21.87 -20.99 5.35
N ASP A 41 -22.55 -20.01 5.96
CA ASP A 41 -22.20 -18.60 5.75
C ASP A 41 -21.05 -18.13 6.67
N GLU A 42 -20.81 -18.82 7.80
CA GLU A 42 -19.66 -18.58 8.68
C GLU A 42 -18.38 -19.31 8.23
N ALA A 43 -18.49 -20.36 7.41
CA ALA A 43 -17.38 -21.25 7.07
C ALA A 43 -16.39 -20.69 6.02
N ASP A 44 -16.69 -19.55 5.39
CA ASP A 44 -15.85 -18.91 4.37
C ASP A 44 -15.30 -17.52 4.80
N ALA A 45 -15.59 -17.08 6.03
CA ALA A 45 -15.03 -15.86 6.57
C ALA A 45 -13.54 -16.09 6.89
N LEU A 46 -12.65 -15.52 6.09
CA LEU A 46 -11.23 -15.61 6.35
C LEU A 46 -10.88 -15.07 7.73
N GLU A 47 -10.14 -15.88 8.49
CA GLU A 47 -9.55 -15.43 9.74
C GLU A 47 -8.49 -14.36 9.45
N ILE A 48 -8.75 -13.14 9.94
CA ILE A 48 -7.78 -12.04 9.91
C ILE A 48 -6.68 -12.35 10.92
N GLN A 49 -5.43 -12.32 10.46
CA GLN A 49 -4.24 -12.51 11.29
C GLN A 49 -3.72 -11.11 11.61
N GLY A 50 -3.56 -10.82 12.89
CA GLY A 50 -3.18 -9.49 13.39
C GLY A 50 -4.33 -8.78 14.12
N PRO A 51 -4.20 -7.47 14.39
CA PRO A 51 -5.22 -6.71 15.11
C PRO A 51 -6.54 -6.64 14.33
N PRO A 52 -7.67 -6.34 15.00
CA PRO A 52 -8.96 -6.23 14.33
C PRO A 52 -8.94 -5.12 13.25
N PRO A 53 -9.83 -5.21 12.23
CA PRO A 53 -10.02 -4.14 11.25
C PRO A 53 -10.18 -2.75 11.90
N PRO A 54 -9.53 -1.70 11.37
CA PRO A 54 -9.72 -0.35 11.86
C PRO A 54 -11.13 0.16 11.49
N ILE A 55 -11.76 0.84 12.45
CA ILE A 55 -13.08 1.47 12.27
C ILE A 55 -12.86 2.86 11.67
N ALA A 56 -13.62 3.21 10.63
CA ALA A 56 -13.53 4.52 9.99
C ALA A 56 -13.70 5.66 11.03
N PRO A 57 -12.89 6.74 10.94
CA PRO A 57 -12.00 7.10 9.83
C PRO A 57 -10.62 6.44 9.88
N ALA A 58 -10.27 5.68 10.93
CA ALA A 58 -8.97 5.04 11.02
C ALA A 58 -8.72 4.09 9.84
N VAL A 59 -7.46 4.06 9.39
CA VAL A 59 -7.00 3.25 8.24
C VAL A 59 -6.01 2.17 8.66
N ILE A 60 -5.52 2.19 9.90
CA ILE A 60 -4.59 1.20 10.44
C ILE A 60 -4.87 0.93 11.91
N ASN A 61 -4.83 -0.34 12.30
CA ASN A 61 -4.70 -0.80 13.68
C ASN A 61 -3.38 -1.56 13.83
N ARG A 62 -2.75 -1.44 15.00
CA ARG A 62 -1.52 -2.17 15.36
C ARG A 62 -1.68 -2.86 16.70
N ASP A 63 -1.08 -4.03 16.85
CA ASP A 63 -0.96 -4.70 18.15
C ASP A 63 0.41 -4.45 18.82
N ALA A 64 0.55 -4.91 20.06
CA ALA A 64 1.78 -4.73 20.84
C ALA A 64 3.00 -5.47 20.27
N THR A 65 2.79 -6.42 19.35
CA THR A 65 3.85 -7.18 18.67
C THR A 65 4.23 -6.58 17.32
N GLY A 66 3.60 -5.49 16.90
CA GLY A 66 3.91 -4.78 15.66
C GLY A 66 3.20 -5.30 14.41
N ASN A 67 2.25 -6.24 14.55
CA ASN A 67 1.39 -6.62 13.43
C ASN A 67 0.43 -5.48 13.12
N ALA A 68 0.05 -5.36 11.86
CA ALA A 68 -0.80 -4.28 11.38
C ALA A 68 -1.96 -4.81 10.54
N THR A 69 -3.14 -4.24 10.74
CA THR A 69 -4.30 -4.40 9.86
C THR A 69 -4.65 -3.04 9.28
N VAL A 70 -4.58 -2.93 7.97
CA VAL A 70 -4.81 -1.73 7.18
C VAL A 70 -6.13 -1.86 6.42
N ARG A 71 -6.88 -0.78 6.30
CA ARG A 71 -8.12 -0.72 5.53
C ARG A 71 -7.92 0.06 4.24
N ALA A 72 -8.19 -0.56 3.10
CA ALA A 72 -8.31 0.13 1.83
C ALA A 72 -9.57 1.02 1.82
N VAL A 73 -9.51 2.15 1.14
CA VAL A 73 -10.66 3.07 1.05
C VAL A 73 -11.16 3.18 -0.38
N ARG A 74 -12.46 2.94 -0.60
CA ARG A 74 -13.06 3.10 -1.91
C ARG A 74 -13.13 4.56 -2.29
N LEU A 75 -12.68 4.90 -3.49
CA LEU A 75 -12.85 6.23 -4.07
C LEU A 75 -14.30 6.44 -4.51
N THR A 76 -14.79 7.65 -4.30
CA THR A 76 -16.11 8.11 -4.77
C THR A 76 -16.00 9.08 -5.95
N GLU A 77 -14.79 9.55 -6.23
CA GLU A 77 -14.44 10.47 -7.31
C GLU A 77 -13.23 9.88 -8.06
N PRO A 78 -13.07 10.17 -9.36
CA PRO A 78 -11.87 9.78 -10.11
C PRO A 78 -10.60 10.40 -9.50
N ILE A 79 -9.49 9.69 -9.67
CA ILE A 79 -8.13 10.15 -9.36
C ILE A 79 -7.41 10.41 -10.69
N ASP A 80 -6.63 11.49 -10.78
CA ASP A 80 -5.70 11.69 -11.89
C ASP A 80 -4.33 11.15 -11.48
N ILE A 81 -3.71 10.34 -12.32
CA ILE A 81 -2.40 9.75 -12.01
C ILE A 81 -1.38 10.62 -12.72
N ASP A 82 -0.96 11.70 -12.05
CA ASP A 82 -0.03 12.71 -12.56
C ASP A 82 1.22 12.89 -11.70
N GLY A 83 1.21 12.32 -10.49
CA GLY A 83 2.29 12.35 -9.52
C GLY A 83 2.15 13.46 -8.49
N ASP A 84 1.14 14.32 -8.59
CA ASP A 84 0.80 15.30 -7.56
C ASP A 84 -0.22 14.68 -6.58
N LEU A 85 -0.29 15.19 -5.35
CA LEU A 85 -1.20 14.66 -4.33
C LEU A 85 -2.20 15.76 -3.93
N ASP A 86 -3.03 16.18 -4.88
CA ASP A 86 -3.90 17.34 -4.74
C ASP A 86 -5.40 17.02 -4.68
N GLU A 87 -5.79 15.76 -4.90
CA GLU A 87 -7.16 15.30 -4.72
C GLU A 87 -7.64 15.50 -3.28
N SER A 88 -8.93 15.82 -3.16
CA SER A 88 -9.58 16.13 -1.89
C SER A 88 -9.41 14.99 -0.86
N PHE A 89 -9.36 13.73 -1.32
CA PHE A 89 -9.27 12.58 -0.44
C PHE A 89 -7.94 12.48 0.30
N TYR A 90 -6.84 13.05 -0.22
CA TYR A 90 -5.56 13.09 0.48
C TYR A 90 -5.59 13.90 1.77
N THR A 91 -6.57 14.81 1.90
CA THR A 91 -6.77 15.63 3.10
C THR A 91 -7.86 15.11 4.03
N THR A 92 -8.77 14.27 3.54
CA THR A 92 -9.92 13.77 4.31
C THR A 92 -9.74 12.34 4.80
N ILE A 93 -8.98 11.52 4.07
CA ILE A 93 -8.63 10.15 4.48
C ILE A 93 -7.29 10.21 5.23
N PRO A 94 -7.23 9.73 6.49
CA PRO A 94 -5.96 9.61 7.20
C PRO A 94 -4.98 8.74 6.41
N SER A 95 -3.72 9.17 6.33
CA SER A 95 -2.66 8.35 5.76
C SER A 95 -2.22 7.25 6.71
N ILE A 96 -1.70 6.17 6.14
CA ILE A 96 -0.96 5.14 6.84
C ILE A 96 0.43 5.71 7.14
N THR A 97 0.73 5.84 8.42
CA THR A 97 2.00 6.33 8.95
C THR A 97 2.71 5.23 9.75
N ASP A 98 3.77 5.60 10.48
CA ASP A 98 4.42 4.73 11.47
C ASP A 98 5.00 3.46 10.88
N PHE A 99 5.80 3.62 9.83
CA PHE A 99 6.71 2.56 9.40
C PHE A 99 7.64 2.21 10.57
N VAL A 100 8.08 0.95 10.62
CA VAL A 100 9.05 0.47 11.60
C VAL A 100 10.40 0.33 10.92
N GLN A 101 11.44 0.89 11.54
CA GLN A 101 12.80 0.74 11.03
C GLN A 101 13.33 -0.67 11.34
N SER A 102 13.92 -1.30 10.33
CA SER A 102 14.66 -2.57 10.48
C SER A 102 16.17 -2.35 10.43
N LEU A 103 16.61 -1.38 9.64
CA LEU A 103 18.01 -0.97 9.54
C LEU A 103 18.11 0.55 9.58
N PRO A 104 19.15 1.11 10.21
CA PRO A 104 20.20 0.42 10.96
C PRO A 104 19.79 0.00 12.38
N ILE A 105 18.69 0.55 12.92
CA ILE A 105 18.21 0.26 14.28
C ILE A 105 16.93 -0.59 14.16
N GLU A 106 17.03 -1.87 14.53
CA GLU A 106 15.88 -2.77 14.54
C GLU A 106 14.80 -2.29 15.53
N GLY A 107 13.55 -2.20 15.07
CA GLY A 107 12.43 -1.67 15.85
C GLY A 107 12.47 -0.16 16.07
N GLY A 108 13.40 0.55 15.42
CA GLY A 108 13.56 1.99 15.54
C GLY A 108 12.43 2.78 14.87
N VAL A 109 12.42 4.09 15.11
CA VAL A 109 11.57 5.03 14.39
C VAL A 109 12.29 5.46 13.10
N PRO A 110 11.61 5.43 11.93
CA PRO A 110 12.15 5.97 10.68
C PRO A 110 12.64 7.40 10.84
N THR A 111 13.80 7.72 10.25
CA THR A 111 14.34 9.07 10.29
C THR A 111 13.77 9.96 9.18
N GLU A 112 13.16 9.36 8.16
CA GLU A 112 12.44 10.03 7.09
C GLU A 112 10.97 9.58 7.10
N ARG A 113 10.05 10.54 7.20
CA ARG A 113 8.61 10.25 7.29
C ARG A 113 8.09 9.71 5.96
N THR A 114 7.12 8.80 6.01
CA THR A 114 6.40 8.34 4.82
C THR A 114 4.92 8.21 5.18
N GLU A 115 4.07 8.77 4.33
CA GLU A 115 2.61 8.73 4.43
C GLU A 115 2.10 7.96 3.22
N VAL A 116 1.20 7.00 3.42
CA VAL A 116 0.68 6.14 2.34
C VAL A 116 -0.83 6.10 2.35
N TRP A 117 -1.44 6.12 1.18
CA TRP A 117 -2.86 5.87 0.96
C TRP A 117 -3.01 4.61 0.11
N ILE A 118 -3.91 3.72 0.53
CA ILE A 118 -4.34 2.57 -0.27
C ILE A 118 -5.81 2.77 -0.57
N THR A 119 -6.09 3.12 -1.81
CA THR A 119 -7.44 3.39 -2.29
C THR A 119 -7.78 2.48 -3.47
N TYR A 120 -9.04 2.41 -3.85
CA TYR A 120 -9.46 1.57 -4.97
C TYR A 120 -10.78 2.05 -5.57
N ASP A 121 -11.02 1.66 -6.82
CA ASP A 121 -12.32 1.80 -7.49
C ASP A 121 -12.75 0.43 -8.07
N ASP A 122 -13.68 0.41 -9.03
CA ASP A 122 -14.15 -0.85 -9.62
C ASP A 122 -13.12 -1.49 -10.59
N ALA A 123 -12.08 -0.78 -11.00
CA ALA A 123 -11.11 -1.20 -12.02
C ALA A 123 -9.70 -1.41 -11.47
N ASN A 124 -9.30 -0.61 -10.49
CA ASN A 124 -7.91 -0.47 -10.03
C ASN A 124 -7.82 -0.45 -8.51
N ILE A 125 -6.70 -0.96 -8.00
CA ILE A 125 -6.17 -0.60 -6.69
C ILE A 125 -5.07 0.45 -6.89
N TYR A 126 -5.11 1.49 -6.06
CA TYR A 126 -4.16 2.60 -6.08
C TYR A 126 -3.31 2.58 -4.82
N VAL A 127 -2.02 2.87 -4.99
CA VAL A 127 -1.09 3.08 -3.88
C VAL A 127 -0.39 4.40 -4.09
N SER A 128 -0.73 5.38 -3.26
CA SER A 128 -0.11 6.70 -3.30
C SER A 128 0.73 6.93 -2.06
N ALA A 129 1.82 7.67 -2.18
CA ALA A 129 2.67 7.98 -1.04
C ALA A 129 3.25 9.39 -1.11
N ARG A 130 3.31 10.05 0.04
CA ARG A 130 4.14 11.23 0.28
C ARG A 130 5.40 10.77 1.00
N VAL A 131 6.53 10.85 0.30
CA VAL A 131 7.82 10.33 0.77
C VAL A 131 8.71 11.51 1.13
N TRP A 132 8.88 11.74 2.43
CA TRP A 132 9.74 12.81 2.91
C TRP A 132 11.21 12.44 2.79
N ASP A 133 12.05 13.43 2.55
CA ASP A 133 13.50 13.31 2.58
C ASP A 133 14.12 14.65 2.98
N SER A 134 14.78 14.69 4.14
CA SER A 134 15.38 15.92 4.66
C SER A 134 16.60 16.41 3.87
N ALA A 135 17.15 15.58 2.98
CA ALA A 135 18.27 15.96 2.13
C ALA A 135 17.75 16.64 0.84
N PRO A 136 18.51 17.58 0.26
CA PRO A 136 18.15 18.15 -1.04
C PRO A 136 18.13 17.08 -2.13
N GLU A 137 17.33 17.28 -3.18
CA GLU A 137 17.18 16.34 -4.30
C GLU A 137 18.54 15.90 -4.91
N SER A 138 19.52 16.80 -4.95
CA SER A 138 20.87 16.51 -5.44
C SER A 138 21.63 15.43 -4.66
N GLU A 139 21.19 15.09 -3.45
CA GLU A 139 21.78 14.07 -2.59
C GLU A 139 20.97 12.75 -2.58
N TRP A 140 19.81 12.72 -3.23
CA TRP A 140 19.02 11.50 -3.34
C TRP A 140 19.74 10.48 -4.24
N VAL A 141 19.82 9.24 -3.79
CA VAL A 141 20.42 8.16 -4.60
C VAL A 141 19.36 7.63 -5.54
N ALA A 142 19.15 8.33 -6.65
CA ALA A 142 18.17 7.95 -7.67
C ALA A 142 18.81 8.12 -9.05
N ASN A 143 19.80 7.28 -9.37
CA ASN A 143 20.60 7.45 -10.58
C ASN A 143 20.13 6.58 -11.77
N GLU A 144 19.14 5.70 -11.58
CA GLU A 144 18.78 4.69 -12.57
C GLU A 144 17.26 4.61 -12.76
N MET A 145 16.83 4.72 -14.02
CA MET A 145 15.43 4.57 -14.45
C MET A 145 15.16 3.22 -15.10
N ARG A 146 16.21 2.46 -15.46
CA ARG A 146 16.06 1.21 -16.22
C ARG A 146 15.62 0.06 -15.32
N ARG A 147 14.50 -0.56 -15.73
CA ARG A 147 14.12 -1.94 -15.43
C ARG A 147 15.30 -2.87 -15.74
N ASP A 148 15.48 -3.92 -14.96
CA ASP A 148 16.45 -5.02 -15.17
C ASP A 148 17.92 -4.78 -14.77
N THR A 149 18.21 -3.91 -13.81
CA THR A 149 19.51 -3.94 -13.10
C THR A 149 19.32 -4.18 -11.61
N ASN A 150 20.20 -4.99 -11.00
CA ASN A 150 20.31 -5.14 -9.54
C ASN A 150 20.52 -3.80 -8.80
N GLN A 151 20.70 -2.69 -9.53
CA GLN A 151 20.97 -1.35 -9.03
C GLN A 151 19.72 -0.58 -8.61
N LEU A 152 18.50 -0.94 -9.04
CA LEU A 152 17.30 -0.29 -8.50
C LEU A 152 17.16 -0.53 -6.98
N ARG A 153 17.62 -1.69 -6.49
CA ARG A 153 17.70 -2.00 -5.05
C ARG A 153 18.75 -1.16 -4.31
N GLN A 154 19.63 -0.48 -5.04
CA GLN A 154 20.65 0.44 -4.52
C GLN A 154 20.20 1.91 -4.58
N ASN A 155 18.98 2.18 -5.07
CA ASN A 155 18.38 3.51 -5.10
C ASN A 155 17.34 3.72 -3.98
N ASP A 156 17.12 4.99 -3.67
CA ASP A 156 16.00 5.45 -2.87
C ASP A 156 14.71 4.94 -3.51
N THR A 157 13.95 4.16 -2.75
CA THR A 157 12.81 3.44 -3.30
C THR A 157 11.66 3.38 -2.31
N PHE A 158 10.46 3.39 -2.88
CA PHE A 158 9.21 3.06 -2.21
C PHE A 158 8.64 1.80 -2.89
N GLY A 159 7.92 0.98 -2.14
CA GLY A 159 7.20 -0.14 -2.74
C GLY A 159 6.18 -0.79 -1.84
N VAL A 160 5.41 -1.66 -2.48
CA VAL A 160 4.30 -2.41 -1.90
C VAL A 160 4.40 -3.88 -2.34
N VAL A 161 4.07 -4.79 -1.44
CA VAL A 161 3.85 -6.21 -1.75
C VAL A 161 2.46 -6.60 -1.29
N PHE A 162 1.72 -7.22 -2.21
CA PHE A 162 0.40 -7.79 -1.96
C PHE A 162 0.45 -9.32 -1.98
N ASP A 163 -0.03 -9.95 -0.92
CA ASP A 163 -0.43 -11.36 -0.94
C ASP A 163 -1.92 -11.43 -1.28
N THR A 164 -2.20 -11.54 -2.57
CA THR A 164 -3.56 -11.48 -3.12
C THR A 164 -4.38 -12.74 -2.90
N TYR A 165 -3.75 -13.80 -2.37
CA TYR A 165 -4.41 -15.04 -1.96
C TYR A 165 -4.53 -15.18 -0.45
N TYR A 166 -3.88 -14.29 0.31
CA TYR A 166 -3.84 -14.32 1.76
C TYR A 166 -3.39 -15.69 2.31
N ASP A 167 -2.44 -16.31 1.62
CA ASP A 167 -1.91 -17.61 1.97
C ASP A 167 -0.53 -17.54 2.65
N ARG A 168 -0.06 -16.31 2.92
CA ARG A 168 1.13 -15.96 3.69
C ARG A 168 2.42 -16.48 3.11
N ARG A 169 2.44 -16.76 1.80
CA ARG A 169 3.60 -17.34 1.12
C ARG A 169 3.78 -16.87 -0.32
N ASN A 170 2.71 -16.46 -1.01
CA ASN A 170 2.78 -15.93 -2.37
C ASN A 170 2.59 -14.41 -2.36
N GLY A 171 3.25 -13.68 -3.25
CA GLY A 171 3.17 -12.21 -3.26
C GLY A 171 3.49 -11.56 -4.59
N LEU A 172 2.92 -10.38 -4.82
CA LEU A 172 3.13 -9.53 -5.98
C LEU A 172 3.74 -8.20 -5.50
N GLY A 173 4.97 -7.91 -5.90
CA GLY A 173 5.70 -6.73 -5.48
C GLY A 173 5.78 -5.67 -6.57
N PHE A 174 5.64 -4.40 -6.18
CA PHE A 174 5.73 -3.22 -7.04
C PHE A 174 6.61 -2.17 -6.37
N TYR A 175 7.55 -1.59 -7.12
CA TYR A 175 8.51 -0.61 -6.61
C TYR A 175 8.72 0.51 -7.59
N THR A 176 8.98 1.69 -7.02
CA THR A 176 9.44 2.84 -7.77
C THR A 176 10.50 3.61 -7.00
N ASN A 177 11.09 4.60 -7.66
CA ASN A 177 12.04 5.55 -7.11
C ASN A 177 11.57 6.97 -7.46
N PRO A 178 12.24 8.03 -6.96
CA PRO A 178 11.86 9.40 -7.30
C PRO A 178 11.79 9.64 -8.82
N LEU A 179 12.60 8.97 -9.64
CA LEU A 179 12.57 9.14 -11.09
C LEU A 179 11.40 8.44 -11.81
N GLY A 180 10.53 7.74 -11.09
CA GLY A 180 9.42 7.01 -11.71
C GLY A 180 9.88 5.73 -12.42
N ALA A 181 10.94 5.09 -11.92
CA ALA A 181 11.33 3.76 -12.41
C ALA A 181 10.26 2.73 -12.05
N LEU A 182 10.04 1.73 -12.91
CA LEU A 182 9.14 0.61 -12.64
C LEU A 182 9.96 -0.65 -12.37
N ALA A 183 9.65 -1.32 -11.28
CA ALA A 183 10.05 -2.71 -11.08
C ALA A 183 8.96 -3.49 -10.36
N GLU A 184 8.84 -4.75 -10.76
CA GLU A 184 7.90 -5.69 -10.19
C GLU A 184 8.57 -7.05 -9.98
N PHE A 185 7.94 -7.86 -9.15
CA PHE A 185 8.25 -9.28 -9.08
C PHE A 185 7.05 -10.09 -8.60
N GLN A 186 7.09 -11.38 -8.87
CA GLN A 186 6.23 -12.38 -8.24
C GLN A 186 7.04 -13.26 -7.29
N LEU A 187 6.49 -13.54 -6.11
CA LEU A 187 7.01 -14.50 -5.15
C LEU A 187 6.12 -15.73 -5.11
N THR A 188 6.76 -16.89 -5.11
CA THR A 188 6.12 -18.17 -4.85
C THR A 188 6.76 -18.81 -3.63
N ASN A 189 5.96 -19.19 -2.63
CA ASN A 189 6.42 -19.85 -1.40
C ASN A 189 7.58 -19.12 -0.68
N GLU A 190 7.57 -17.79 -0.61
CA GLU A 190 8.66 -16.94 -0.08
C GLU A 190 10.05 -17.25 -0.67
N GLY A 191 10.08 -17.84 -1.86
CA GLY A 191 11.30 -18.24 -2.54
C GLY A 191 11.97 -17.09 -3.28
N SER A 192 12.80 -17.46 -4.26
CA SER A 192 13.45 -16.47 -5.13
C SER A 192 12.40 -15.68 -5.92
N PRO A 193 12.51 -14.34 -5.97
CA PRO A 193 11.57 -13.51 -6.72
C PRO A 193 11.71 -13.77 -8.23
N ASN A 194 10.59 -14.04 -8.88
CA ASN A 194 10.47 -14.05 -10.33
C ASN A 194 10.32 -12.61 -10.84
N SER A 195 11.39 -12.07 -11.43
CA SER A 195 11.39 -10.72 -12.02
C SER A 195 10.94 -10.69 -13.49
N ASP A 196 10.67 -11.86 -14.09
CA ASP A 196 10.13 -11.96 -15.46
C ASP A 196 8.61 -11.75 -15.50
N TRP A 197 7.94 -11.87 -14.33
CA TRP A 197 6.53 -11.52 -14.21
C TRP A 197 6.32 -10.02 -14.46
N ASN A 198 5.52 -9.68 -15.45
CA ASN A 198 5.40 -8.33 -15.99
C ASN A 198 3.92 -7.95 -16.21
N PRO A 199 3.20 -7.53 -15.16
CA PRO A 199 1.81 -7.09 -15.25
C PRO A 199 1.71 -5.72 -15.92
N ILE A 200 0.50 -5.34 -16.34
CA ILE A 200 0.22 -3.97 -16.77
C ILE A 200 -0.10 -3.15 -15.51
N TRP A 201 0.66 -2.09 -15.26
CA TRP A 201 0.45 -1.11 -14.21
C TRP A 201 1.14 0.21 -14.62
N ASP A 202 0.75 1.33 -14.00
CA ASP A 202 1.39 2.62 -14.24
C ASP A 202 1.83 3.26 -12.91
N VAL A 203 2.81 4.17 -13.00
CA VAL A 203 3.27 4.98 -11.87
C VAL A 203 3.61 6.40 -12.33
N ARG A 204 3.24 7.38 -11.52
CA ARG A 204 3.77 8.75 -11.61
C ARG A 204 4.42 9.16 -10.31
N THR A 205 5.42 10.02 -10.44
CA THR A 205 6.15 10.58 -9.31
C THR A 205 6.34 12.08 -9.49
N GLY A 206 5.95 12.85 -8.48
CA GLY A 206 6.17 14.30 -8.41
C GLY A 206 7.30 14.67 -7.45
N ARG A 207 7.51 15.96 -7.29
CA ARG A 207 8.44 16.54 -6.28
C ARG A 207 7.72 17.62 -5.52
N PHE A 208 8.07 17.76 -4.25
CA PHE A 208 7.63 18.87 -3.42
C PHE A 208 8.76 19.30 -2.48
N ASP A 209 8.60 20.45 -1.83
CA ASP A 209 9.58 20.90 -0.84
C ASP A 209 9.64 19.92 0.34
N GLY A 210 10.78 19.25 0.50
CA GLY A 210 11.01 18.23 1.52
C GLY A 210 10.76 16.78 1.09
N GLY A 211 10.54 16.50 -0.20
CA GLY A 211 10.45 15.11 -0.67
C GLY A 211 9.88 14.90 -2.07
N TRP A 212 9.33 13.71 -2.27
CA TRP A 212 8.75 13.27 -3.54
C TRP A 212 7.48 12.46 -3.31
N THR A 213 6.67 12.35 -4.36
CA THR A 213 5.36 11.72 -4.33
C THR A 213 5.34 10.51 -5.24
N VAL A 214 4.41 9.60 -4.96
CA VAL A 214 4.18 8.38 -5.73
C VAL A 214 2.70 8.21 -5.91
N GLU A 215 2.30 7.81 -7.11
CA GLU A 215 0.98 7.32 -7.42
C GLU A 215 1.10 6.07 -8.30
N MET A 216 0.75 4.91 -7.77
CA MET A 216 0.70 3.65 -8.51
C MET A 216 -0.74 3.32 -8.87
N GLU A 217 -1.01 3.08 -10.15
CA GLU A 217 -2.28 2.54 -10.65
C GLU A 217 -2.09 1.07 -11.03
N ILE A 218 -2.75 0.17 -10.31
CA ILE A 218 -2.63 -1.28 -10.53
C ILE A 218 -4.01 -1.84 -10.88
N PRO A 219 -4.28 -2.12 -12.17
CA PRO A 219 -5.54 -2.72 -12.60
C PRO A 219 -5.77 -4.10 -11.99
N PHE A 220 -6.96 -4.35 -11.43
CA PHE A 220 -7.32 -5.67 -10.92
C PHE A 220 -7.19 -6.75 -12.00
N LYS A 221 -7.50 -6.43 -13.26
CA LYS A 221 -7.35 -7.37 -14.39
C LYS A 221 -5.90 -7.85 -14.63
N SER A 222 -4.91 -7.10 -14.13
CA SER A 222 -3.49 -7.46 -14.21
C SER A 222 -3.06 -8.40 -13.09
N LEU A 223 -3.90 -8.59 -12.07
CA LEU A 223 -3.61 -9.37 -10.88
C LEU A 223 -4.43 -10.66 -10.87
N ARG A 224 -3.83 -11.71 -10.31
CA ARG A 224 -4.55 -12.90 -9.88
C ARG A 224 -4.80 -12.80 -8.38
N TYR A 225 -6.04 -12.99 -7.96
CA TYR A 225 -6.49 -12.91 -6.58
C TYR A 225 -7.61 -13.92 -6.32
N ARG A 226 -8.04 -14.02 -5.08
CA ARG A 226 -9.08 -14.96 -4.67
C ARG A 226 -10.44 -14.66 -5.28
N PRO A 227 -11.25 -15.69 -5.55
CA PRO A 227 -12.64 -15.48 -5.92
C PRO A 227 -13.40 -14.80 -4.77
N GLY A 228 -14.45 -14.06 -5.13
CA GLY A 228 -15.25 -13.27 -4.19
C GLY A 228 -15.05 -11.78 -4.38
N ARG A 229 -16.07 -10.98 -4.05
CA ARG A 229 -15.99 -9.52 -4.14
C ARG A 229 -15.17 -8.95 -2.98
N GLN A 230 -15.51 -9.35 -1.75
CA GLN A 230 -14.76 -8.95 -0.55
C GLN A 230 -13.40 -9.64 -0.54
N GLN A 231 -12.34 -8.85 -0.41
CA GLN A 231 -10.96 -9.33 -0.41
C GLN A 231 -10.30 -9.07 0.95
N VAL A 232 -9.49 -10.04 1.37
CA VAL A 232 -8.48 -9.87 2.42
C VAL A 232 -7.17 -10.25 1.78
N TRP A 233 -6.18 -9.34 1.81
CA TRP A 233 -4.85 -9.56 1.26
C TRP A 233 -3.78 -9.38 2.33
N GLY A 234 -2.61 -9.95 2.14
CA GLY A 234 -1.43 -9.57 2.93
C GLY A 234 -0.84 -8.29 2.35
N LEU A 235 -0.29 -7.43 3.21
CA LEU A 235 0.27 -6.14 2.81
C LEU A 235 1.61 -5.89 3.48
N GLN A 236 2.63 -5.60 2.67
CA GLN A 236 3.88 -5.04 3.16
C GLN A 236 4.20 -3.76 2.39
N LEU A 237 4.49 -2.69 3.12
CA LEU A 237 5.01 -1.45 2.53
C LEU A 237 6.50 -1.36 2.85
N ARG A 238 7.26 -0.68 1.98
CA ARG A 238 8.69 -0.49 2.16
C ARG A 238 9.10 0.92 1.75
N ARG A 239 9.95 1.55 2.58
CA ARG A 239 10.78 2.69 2.21
C ARG A 239 12.25 2.34 2.45
N ALA A 240 13.11 2.61 1.46
CA ALA A 240 14.56 2.52 1.64
C ALA A 240 15.21 3.87 1.34
N VAL A 241 15.91 4.43 2.33
CA VAL A 241 16.67 5.68 2.24
C VAL A 241 18.15 5.30 2.11
N ARG A 242 18.66 5.25 0.88
CA ARG A 242 19.94 4.57 0.61
C ARG A 242 21.13 5.33 1.16
N ARG A 243 21.11 6.66 1.11
CA ARG A 243 22.16 7.52 1.71
C ARG A 243 22.34 7.28 3.22
N LYS A 244 21.29 6.83 3.92
CA LYS A 244 21.33 6.49 5.36
C LYS A 244 21.53 4.99 5.62
N ASN A 245 21.54 4.17 4.58
CA ASN A 245 21.37 2.72 4.67
C ASN A 245 20.18 2.31 5.56
N GLU A 246 19.08 3.05 5.43
CA GLU A 246 17.89 2.89 6.26
C GLU A 246 16.79 2.16 5.51
N TRP A 247 16.17 1.20 6.18
CA TRP A 247 15.12 0.35 5.63
C TRP A 247 13.96 0.29 6.61
N ASN A 248 12.80 0.72 6.13
CA ASN A 248 11.58 0.91 6.90
C ASN A 248 10.45 0.10 6.26
N TYR A 249 9.63 -0.54 7.09
CA TYR A 249 8.55 -1.45 6.67
C TYR A 249 7.23 -1.15 7.36
N LEU A 250 6.11 -1.65 6.83
CA LEU A 250 4.82 -1.55 7.50
C LEU A 250 4.84 -2.32 8.82
N THR A 251 5.32 -3.56 8.83
CA THR A 251 5.45 -4.39 10.03
C THR A 251 6.91 -4.49 10.47
N ALA A 252 7.14 -4.79 11.76
CA ALA A 252 8.48 -4.96 12.30
C ALA A 252 9.14 -6.22 11.70
N LEU A 253 10.27 -6.04 10.99
CA LEU A 253 11.06 -7.14 10.47
C LEU A 253 12.42 -7.19 11.16
N PRO A 254 12.86 -8.36 11.66
CA PRO A 254 14.18 -8.49 12.28
C PRO A 254 15.30 -8.38 11.23
N GLN A 255 16.48 -7.95 11.64
CA GLN A 255 17.63 -7.81 10.76
C GLN A 255 18.04 -9.14 10.10
N SER A 256 17.79 -10.28 10.76
CA SER A 256 18.02 -11.62 10.19
C SER A 256 17.15 -11.90 8.96
N VAL A 257 15.98 -11.27 8.86
CA VAL A 257 15.06 -11.36 7.72
C VAL A 257 15.43 -10.34 6.64
N VAL A 258 15.70 -9.10 7.04
CA VAL A 258 15.99 -7.99 6.12
C VAL A 258 17.38 -8.15 5.49
N GLY A 259 18.32 -8.78 6.19
CA GLY A 259 19.68 -9.02 5.75
C GLY A 259 20.41 -7.70 5.47
N ALA A 260 20.93 -7.55 4.26
CA ALA A 260 21.59 -6.31 3.81
C ALA A 260 20.59 -5.19 3.41
N GLY A 261 19.28 -5.41 3.57
CA GLY A 261 18.26 -4.40 3.31
C GLY A 261 17.08 -4.89 2.49
N SER A 262 17.31 -5.44 1.30
CA SER A 262 16.20 -5.64 0.35
C SER A 262 15.33 -6.87 0.58
N SER A 263 15.74 -7.80 1.45
CA SER A 263 15.10 -9.11 1.52
C SER A 263 13.82 -9.15 2.35
N GLY A 264 13.56 -8.11 3.16
CA GLY A 264 12.40 -8.08 4.06
C GLY A 264 11.05 -8.24 3.35
N VAL A 265 10.91 -7.65 2.17
CA VAL A 265 9.70 -7.75 1.34
C VAL A 265 9.44 -9.18 0.81
N PHE A 266 10.42 -10.09 0.90
CA PHE A 266 10.26 -11.48 0.48
C PHE A 266 9.67 -12.37 1.58
N ARG A 267 9.54 -11.88 2.83
CA ARG A 267 8.86 -12.58 3.93
C ARG A 267 7.39 -12.19 4.00
N VAL A 268 6.62 -12.75 3.07
CA VAL A 268 5.17 -12.54 2.94
C VAL A 268 4.41 -12.95 4.22
N SER A 269 4.88 -13.97 4.92
CA SER A 269 4.37 -14.47 6.19
C SER A 269 4.41 -13.44 7.32
N MET A 270 5.26 -12.42 7.21
CA MET A 270 5.38 -11.33 8.18
C MET A 270 4.68 -10.04 7.72
N ALA A 271 4.00 -10.06 6.58
CA ALA A 271 3.22 -8.93 6.09
C ALA A 271 2.03 -8.64 7.02
N GLY A 272 1.60 -7.38 7.06
CA GLY A 272 0.32 -7.01 7.67
C GLY A 272 -0.87 -7.55 6.87
N THR A 273 -2.06 -7.14 7.26
CA THR A 273 -3.32 -7.52 6.61
C THR A 273 -3.97 -6.30 5.99
N LEU A 274 -4.48 -6.42 4.76
CA LEU A 274 -5.28 -5.42 4.07
C LEU A 274 -6.73 -5.91 3.99
N VAL A 275 -7.65 -5.09 4.47
CA VAL A 275 -9.11 -5.35 4.49
C VAL A 275 -9.88 -4.21 3.85
N GLY A 276 -11.19 -4.39 3.67
CA GLY A 276 -12.08 -3.37 3.13
C GLY A 276 -11.94 -3.16 1.62
N LEU A 277 -11.24 -4.05 0.93
CA LEU A 277 -11.07 -4.06 -0.52
C LEU A 277 -12.20 -4.86 -1.17
N GLU A 278 -12.85 -4.26 -2.17
CA GLU A 278 -13.84 -4.96 -2.99
C GLU A 278 -13.35 -5.08 -4.43
N ALA A 279 -12.80 -6.23 -4.78
CA ALA A 279 -12.34 -6.47 -6.15
C ALA A 279 -13.51 -6.86 -7.08
N PRO A 280 -13.43 -6.52 -8.38
CA PRO A 280 -14.37 -7.04 -9.35
C PRO A 280 -14.34 -8.58 -9.35
N PRO A 281 -15.43 -9.25 -9.75
CA PRO A 281 -15.43 -10.70 -9.86
C PRO A 281 -14.27 -11.15 -10.74
N ALA A 282 -13.42 -12.05 -10.22
CA ALA A 282 -12.27 -12.56 -10.95
C ALA A 282 -12.75 -13.15 -12.30
N SER A 283 -12.48 -12.44 -13.39
CA SER A 283 -12.86 -12.92 -14.71
C SER A 283 -11.96 -14.11 -15.07
N ARG A 284 -12.54 -15.19 -15.60
CA ARG A 284 -11.79 -16.35 -16.13
C ARG A 284 -10.78 -15.98 -17.24
N ALA A 285 -10.75 -14.72 -17.68
CA ALA A 285 -9.99 -14.20 -18.81
C ALA A 285 -8.52 -13.84 -18.49
N SER A 286 -8.05 -13.95 -17.24
CA SER A 286 -6.62 -13.77 -16.89
C SER A 286 -5.69 -14.90 -17.38
N ASN A 287 -6.14 -15.67 -18.38
CA ASN A 287 -5.47 -16.81 -19.02
C ASN A 287 -5.14 -16.56 -20.50
N LEU A 288 -5.13 -15.31 -20.99
CA LEU A 288 -4.45 -15.05 -22.27
C LEU A 288 -2.94 -15.12 -22.08
N GLU A 289 -2.42 -16.34 -22.14
CA GLU A 289 -1.08 -16.58 -22.66
C GLU A 289 -1.02 -15.96 -24.07
N ALA A 290 -0.08 -15.04 -24.28
CA ALA A 290 0.28 -14.64 -25.64
C ALA A 290 0.75 -15.90 -26.40
N PRO A 291 0.33 -16.11 -27.67
CA PRO A 291 0.77 -17.27 -28.42
C PRO A 291 2.30 -17.27 -28.53
N PRO A 292 2.95 -18.45 -28.51
CA PRO A 292 4.41 -18.52 -28.61
C PRO A 292 4.82 -18.06 -30.00
N LEU A 293 5.44 -16.89 -30.10
CA LEU A 293 6.21 -16.52 -31.27
C LEU A 293 7.44 -17.42 -31.32
N SER A 294 7.32 -18.50 -32.08
CA SER A 294 8.45 -19.30 -32.54
C SER A 294 9.38 -18.43 -33.39
N GLY A 295 10.48 -17.99 -32.81
CA GLY A 295 11.55 -17.25 -33.47
C GLY A 295 12.73 -17.03 -32.53
N LYS A 296 13.92 -17.51 -32.90
CA LYS A 296 15.17 -17.39 -32.12
C LYS A 296 15.51 -15.92 -31.77
N PRO A 297 16.27 -15.67 -30.69
CA PRO A 297 16.29 -14.38 -30.01
C PRO A 297 17.14 -13.34 -30.75
N GLY A 298 16.49 -12.28 -31.22
CA GLY A 298 17.12 -10.98 -31.46
C GLY A 298 16.89 -10.08 -30.26
N LYS A 299 17.97 -9.62 -29.61
CA LYS A 299 17.89 -8.57 -28.59
C LYS A 299 17.46 -7.27 -29.27
N GLU A 300 16.17 -6.98 -29.28
CA GLU A 300 15.67 -5.64 -29.58
C GLU A 300 14.80 -5.12 -28.44
N SER A 301 15.20 -3.93 -27.99
CA SER A 301 14.73 -3.21 -26.81
C SER A 301 13.33 -2.66 -27.00
N GLY A 302 12.32 -3.37 -26.49
CA GLY A 302 10.96 -2.85 -26.31
C GLY A 302 10.85 -1.76 -25.22
N SER A 303 11.91 -1.48 -24.45
CA SER A 303 11.90 -0.48 -23.37
C SER A 303 12.14 0.96 -23.84
N ALA A 304 12.61 1.18 -25.07
CA ALA A 304 12.98 2.51 -25.55
C ALA A 304 11.78 3.39 -25.94
N PHE A 305 10.67 2.81 -26.39
CA PHE A 305 9.53 3.57 -26.90
C PHE A 305 8.66 4.19 -25.80
N ARG A 306 8.54 3.55 -24.62
CA ARG A 306 7.76 4.12 -23.49
C ARG A 306 8.57 5.12 -22.64
N GLN A 307 9.89 4.97 -22.56
CA GLN A 307 10.76 5.94 -21.88
C GLN A 307 10.76 7.32 -22.56
N ALA A 308 10.52 7.37 -23.88
CA ALA A 308 10.49 8.62 -24.63
C ALA A 308 9.22 9.46 -24.37
N GLU A 309 8.13 8.84 -23.90
CA GLU A 309 6.85 9.52 -23.66
C GLU A 309 6.82 10.20 -22.28
N ILE A 310 7.35 9.53 -21.24
CA ILE A 310 7.58 10.10 -19.90
C ILE A 310 8.52 11.32 -19.97
N TRP A 311 9.47 11.34 -20.91
CA TRP A 311 10.39 12.46 -21.07
C TRP A 311 9.75 13.74 -21.63
N ARG A 312 8.60 13.65 -22.30
CA ARG A 312 7.89 14.83 -22.83
C ARG A 312 6.96 15.47 -21.80
N SER A 313 6.41 14.71 -20.85
CA SER A 313 5.47 15.22 -19.85
C SER A 313 6.16 15.93 -18.67
N ASN A 314 7.41 15.59 -18.34
CA ASN A 314 8.12 16.16 -17.18
C ASN A 314 8.86 17.49 -17.48
N ARG A 315 8.44 18.27 -18.49
CA ARG A 315 8.87 19.66 -18.63
C ARG A 315 7.72 20.62 -18.31
N THR A 316 7.87 21.35 -17.22
CA THR A 316 7.06 22.52 -16.88
C THR A 316 7.17 23.59 -17.99
N PRO A 317 6.13 24.42 -18.22
CA PRO A 317 5.93 25.11 -19.47
C PRO A 317 6.87 26.31 -19.66
N SER A 318 7.29 26.51 -20.91
CA SER A 318 7.99 27.70 -21.36
C SER A 318 7.13 28.94 -21.14
N ALA A 319 7.69 29.94 -20.45
CA ALA A 319 7.16 31.29 -20.39
C ALA A 319 6.98 31.84 -21.82
N ASP A 320 5.74 32.20 -22.12
CA ASP A 320 5.31 32.79 -23.38
C ASP A 320 5.74 34.27 -23.39
N PHE A 321 6.80 34.61 -24.12
CA PHE A 321 7.17 36.00 -24.40
C PHE A 321 6.77 36.32 -25.85
N SER A 322 5.65 37.01 -25.98
CA SER A 322 5.12 37.50 -27.25
C SER A 322 6.06 38.53 -27.86
N ARG A 323 6.32 38.34 -29.16
CA ARG A 323 7.05 39.26 -30.03
C ARG A 323 6.19 40.48 -30.34
N GLY A 324 6.73 41.68 -30.10
CA GLY A 324 6.30 42.93 -30.73
C GLY A 324 7.53 43.66 -31.27
N ALA A 325 7.71 43.62 -32.58
CA ALA A 325 8.82 44.23 -33.29
C ALA A 325 8.64 45.75 -33.44
N SER A 326 9.72 46.53 -33.34
CA SER A 326 10.01 47.62 -34.29
C SER A 326 11.45 48.12 -34.14
N MET A 327 12.13 48.16 -35.28
CA MET A 327 13.52 48.52 -35.50
C MET A 327 13.60 50.02 -35.83
N ARG A 328 14.49 50.79 -35.19
CA ARG A 328 15.17 51.98 -35.78
C ARG A 328 16.50 52.28 -35.04
N PRO A 329 17.60 52.59 -35.75
CA PRO A 329 18.89 52.88 -35.13
C PRO A 329 19.26 54.38 -35.14
N ALA A 330 20.13 54.77 -34.21
CA ALA A 330 21.29 55.68 -34.35
C ALA A 330 21.49 56.60 -33.13
N SER A 331 22.62 56.47 -32.44
CA SER A 331 23.70 57.48 -32.43
C SER A 331 24.65 57.32 -31.23
N ARG A 332 25.94 57.41 -31.57
CA ARG A 332 27.14 57.62 -30.72
C ARG A 332 26.93 58.57 -29.54
N THR A 333 27.67 58.33 -28.44
CA THR A 333 28.63 59.25 -27.76
C THR A 333 29.14 58.54 -26.49
N THR A 334 30.37 58.01 -26.47
CA THR A 334 31.60 58.56 -25.86
C THR A 334 31.59 58.62 -24.32
N GLY A 335 32.56 57.94 -23.68
CA GLY A 335 32.98 58.28 -22.31
C GLY A 335 33.42 57.12 -21.41
N MET A 336 34.59 56.53 -21.65
CA MET A 336 35.43 55.97 -20.58
C MET A 336 36.26 57.11 -19.98
N PRO A 337 36.65 57.03 -18.69
CA PRO A 337 38.05 56.71 -18.47
C PRO A 337 38.34 55.72 -17.34
N THR A 338 39.48 55.08 -17.53
CA THR A 338 40.30 54.18 -16.72
C THR A 338 40.84 54.83 -15.43
N LEU A 339 41.10 54.02 -14.39
CA LEU A 339 42.26 53.98 -13.46
C LEU A 339 41.93 52.94 -12.36
N ALA A 340 42.57 51.77 -12.21
CA ALA A 340 43.98 51.44 -11.90
C ALA A 340 44.30 51.41 -10.37
N TRP A 341 44.61 50.18 -9.88
CA TRP A 341 45.49 49.81 -8.74
C TRP A 341 45.02 50.20 -7.31
N THR A 342 45.26 49.48 -6.20
CA THR A 342 46.34 48.58 -5.75
C THR A 342 45.84 47.54 -4.71
N SER A 343 46.62 46.45 -4.62
CA SER A 343 46.76 45.47 -3.53
C SER A 343 46.64 45.96 -2.08
N ASN A 344 46.24 45.06 -1.17
CA ASN A 344 46.95 44.94 0.11
C ASN A 344 46.93 43.52 0.68
N THR A 345 48.07 43.16 1.25
CA THR A 345 48.49 41.87 1.78
C THR A 345 48.42 41.87 3.31
N GLU A 346 48.19 40.69 3.90
CA GLU A 346 48.85 40.19 5.11
C GLU A 346 48.46 40.75 6.51
N SER A 347 48.01 39.87 7.42
CA SER A 347 48.76 39.58 8.66
C SER A 347 48.19 38.39 9.44
N ARG A 348 49.12 37.55 9.91
CA ARG A 348 48.96 36.47 10.89
C ARG A 348 48.70 37.02 12.30
N ARG A 349 47.99 36.28 13.16
CA ARG A 349 48.46 36.03 14.53
C ARG A 349 47.86 34.79 15.21
N THR A 350 48.74 34.21 16.01
CA THR A 350 48.78 32.94 16.74
C THR A 350 47.95 32.86 18.03
N SER A 351 47.53 31.62 18.32
CA SER A 351 47.54 30.86 19.61
C SER A 351 46.73 31.33 20.84
N ARG A 352 45.94 30.39 21.40
CA ARG A 352 46.09 29.92 22.80
C ARG A 352 45.29 28.65 23.10
N ARG A 353 46.02 27.67 23.64
CA ARG A 353 45.58 26.38 24.22
C ARG A 353 45.41 26.62 25.73
N ILE A 354 44.30 26.20 26.33
CA ILE A 354 44.17 26.11 27.80
C ILE A 354 43.74 24.69 28.15
N SER A 355 44.66 23.99 28.82
CA SER A 355 44.45 22.75 29.55
C SER A 355 44.12 23.07 31.01
N ARG A 356 43.13 22.39 31.58
CA ARG A 356 43.01 22.18 33.04
C ARG A 356 42.68 20.72 33.32
N SER A 357 43.23 20.23 34.42
CA SER A 357 43.38 18.82 34.75
C SER A 357 43.12 18.60 36.25
N ILE A 358 42.62 17.40 36.60
CA ILE A 358 42.73 16.66 37.90
C ILE A 358 41.67 17.07 38.98
N PRO A 359 41.05 16.16 39.78
CA PRO A 359 41.62 14.92 40.34
C PRO A 359 40.85 13.59 40.30
N THR A 360 41.68 12.53 40.29
CA THR A 360 41.43 11.14 40.66
C THR A 360 41.28 10.94 42.17
N SER A 361 40.38 10.05 42.60
CA SER A 361 40.46 9.41 43.92
C SER A 361 40.11 7.91 43.91
N ARG A 362 41.09 7.16 44.41
CA ARG A 362 41.21 5.84 45.05
C ARG A 362 40.19 4.70 44.88
N ARG A 363 40.83 3.54 44.59
CA ARG A 363 40.53 2.12 44.81
C ARG A 363 39.78 1.74 46.11
N SER A 364 39.02 0.65 46.03
CA SER A 364 39.17 -0.51 46.93
C SER A 364 38.74 -1.82 46.26
N LYS A 365 39.64 -2.81 46.26
CA LYS A 365 39.39 -4.24 45.99
C LYS A 365 38.70 -4.87 47.20
N TRP A 366 37.83 -5.86 46.99
CA TRP A 366 37.62 -6.96 47.92
C TRP A 366 37.41 -8.28 47.15
N THR A 367 38.18 -9.29 47.54
CA THR A 367 38.09 -10.71 47.16
C THR A 367 38.13 -11.51 48.46
N SER A 368 37.15 -12.38 48.69
CA SER A 368 37.29 -13.71 49.36
C SER A 368 35.90 -14.37 49.44
N SER A 369 35.69 -15.44 48.68
CA SER A 369 35.55 -16.84 49.14
C SER A 369 34.31 -17.17 50.00
N LYS A 370 33.43 -18.01 49.45
CA LYS A 370 33.08 -19.32 50.01
C LYS A 370 32.67 -20.24 48.87
#